data_AF-A0A1A8QYF9-F1
#
_entry.id   AF-A0A1A8QYF9-F1
#
_cell.length_a   1.000
_cell.length_b   1.000
_cell.length_c   1.000
_cell.angle_alpha   90.00
_cell.angle_beta   90.00
_cell.angle_gamma   90.00
#
_symmetry.space_group_name_H-M   'P 1'
#
loop_
_entity.id
_entity.type
_entity.pdbx_description
1 polymer ?
#
loop_
_entity_poly.entity_id
_entity_poly.type
_entity_poly.pdbx_seq_one_letter_code
_entity_poly.pdbx_strand_id
1 'polypeptide(L)'
;TPVPVLRVPRGIDLAQQTIQAAVSVFPSYSHDDLKALQEADPTLNTFMGFWKTQKRPDRAERASLSPQVLELCRLWSKVVQLNGLLYRQAQRPEGGEDINQLLLPETLKVEVMKQLHEYHGHQGVERTTELIREQCYWPLMLS
;
A
#
# COMPACT_ATOMS: atom_id res chain seq x y z
N THR A 1 13.23 34.86 -26.46
CA THR A 1 13.32 34.50 -25.03
C THR A 1 12.23 33.48 -24.73
N PRO A 2 12.56 32.20 -24.43
CA PRO A 2 11.54 31.27 -24.01
C PRO A 2 11.21 31.49 -22.53
N VAL A 3 9.91 31.45 -22.25
CA VAL A 3 9.28 31.65 -20.94
C VAL A 3 9.72 30.54 -19.98
N PRO A 4 10.04 30.82 -18.71
CA PRO A 4 10.38 29.77 -17.75
C PRO A 4 9.13 28.93 -17.47
N VAL A 5 9.18 27.67 -17.90
CA VAL A 5 8.20 26.65 -17.48
C VAL A 5 8.39 26.48 -15.98
N LEU A 6 7.42 26.95 -15.20
CA LEU A 6 7.33 26.68 -13.77
C LEU A 6 7.35 25.16 -13.57
N ARG A 7 8.52 24.65 -13.16
CA ARG A 7 8.70 23.25 -12.80
C ARG A 7 7.90 22.99 -11.53
N VAL A 8 6.69 22.46 -11.69
CA VAL A 8 5.87 21.97 -10.59
C VAL A 8 6.69 20.91 -9.83
N PRO A 9 6.74 20.93 -8.48
CA PRO A 9 7.48 19.93 -7.73
C PRO A 9 6.93 18.52 -8.03
N ARG A 10 7.78 17.63 -8.56
CA ARG A 10 7.45 16.24 -8.95
C ARG A 10 6.83 15.39 -7.83
N GLY A 11 6.94 15.82 -6.56
CA GLY A 11 6.33 15.14 -5.43
C GLY A 11 4.80 15.24 -5.36
N ILE A 12 4.20 16.26 -5.98
CA ILE A 12 2.73 16.47 -5.93
C ILE A 12 2.01 15.47 -6.85
N ASP A 13 2.59 15.17 -8.01
CA ASP A 13 1.97 14.36 -9.06
C ASP A 13 1.89 12.87 -8.66
N LEU A 14 2.97 12.29 -8.13
CA LEU A 14 2.99 10.88 -7.71
C LEU A 14 1.99 10.58 -6.59
N ALA A 15 1.84 11.50 -5.64
CA ALA A 15 0.90 11.35 -4.54
C ALA A 15 -0.56 11.40 -5.04
N GLN A 16 -0.87 12.31 -5.97
CA GLN A 16 -2.18 12.38 -6.60
C GLN A 16 -2.49 11.14 -7.44
N GLN A 17 -1.52 10.64 -8.22
CA GLN A 17 -1.66 9.41 -8.99
C GLN A 17 -1.86 8.18 -8.10
N THR A 18 -1.13 8.09 -6.98
CA THR A 18 -1.26 6.97 -6.03
C THR A 18 -2.64 6.98 -5.35
N ILE A 19 -3.15 8.16 -4.97
CA ILE A 19 -4.51 8.29 -4.45
C ILE A 19 -5.53 7.87 -5.51
N GLN A 20 -5.39 8.38 -6.74
CA GLN A 20 -6.31 8.06 -7.83
C GLN A 20 -6.31 6.56 -8.16
N ALA A 21 -5.14 5.92 -8.13
CA ALA A 21 -4.99 4.49 -8.31
C ALA A 21 -5.69 3.72 -7.17
N ALA A 22 -5.35 3.99 -5.90
CA ALA A 22 -5.98 3.29 -4.78
C ALA A 22 -7.51 3.44 -4.76
N VAL A 23 -8.02 4.64 -5.06
CA VAL A 23 -9.47 4.89 -5.21
C VAL A 23 -10.06 4.14 -6.41
N SER A 24 -9.28 3.88 -7.47
CA SER A 24 -9.76 3.10 -8.62
C SER A 24 -9.97 1.60 -8.31
N VAL A 25 -9.18 1.01 -7.39
CA VAL A 25 -9.40 -0.38 -6.92
C VAL A 25 -10.53 -0.45 -5.90
N PHE A 26 -10.72 0.61 -5.13
CA PHE A 26 -11.71 0.71 -4.07
C PHE A 26 -12.66 1.89 -4.31
N PRO A 27 -13.44 1.92 -5.42
CA PRO A 27 -14.24 3.09 -5.79
C PRO A 27 -15.37 3.38 -4.80
N SER A 28 -15.74 2.40 -3.98
CA SER A 28 -16.74 2.53 -2.92
C SER A 28 -16.21 3.17 -1.64
N TYR A 29 -14.90 3.38 -1.53
CA TYR A 29 -14.26 3.93 -0.34
C TYR A 29 -13.61 5.28 -0.66
N SER A 30 -13.91 6.28 0.17
CA SER A 30 -13.17 7.53 0.12
C SER A 30 -11.74 7.34 0.65
N HIS A 31 -10.88 8.29 0.35
CA HIS A 31 -9.53 8.32 0.89
C HIS A 31 -9.50 8.32 2.43
N ASP A 32 -10.44 9.02 3.07
CA ASP A 32 -10.50 9.07 4.53
C ASP A 32 -11.08 7.78 5.13
N ASP A 33 -11.97 7.08 4.43
CA ASP A 33 -12.39 5.73 4.81
C ASP A 33 -11.20 4.76 4.81
N LEU A 34 -10.37 4.80 3.76
CA LEU A 34 -9.17 3.96 3.68
C LEU A 34 -8.19 4.23 4.82
N LYS A 35 -8.03 5.49 5.24
CA LYS A 35 -7.21 5.83 6.41
C LYS A 35 -7.79 5.23 7.68
N ALA A 36 -9.08 5.46 7.91
CA ALA A 36 -9.76 4.94 9.09
C ALA A 36 -9.66 3.41 9.16
N LEU A 37 -9.76 2.74 8.01
CA LEU A 37 -9.57 1.29 7.92
C LEU A 37 -8.13 0.85 8.22
N GLN A 38 -7.10 1.58 7.74
CA GLN A 38 -5.72 1.28 8.10
C GLN A 38 -5.44 1.53 9.59
N GLU A 39 -6.03 2.57 10.17
CA GLU A 39 -5.87 2.90 11.60
C GLU A 39 -6.60 1.91 12.50
N ALA A 40 -7.73 1.37 12.05
CA ALA A 40 -8.50 0.35 12.77
C ALA A 40 -7.92 -1.07 12.61
N ASP A 41 -7.07 -1.32 11.61
CA ASP A 41 -6.45 -2.62 11.39
C ASP A 41 -5.43 -2.95 12.50
N PRO A 42 -5.59 -4.05 13.26
CA PRO A 42 -4.71 -4.35 14.39
C PRO A 42 -3.24 -4.52 14.02
N THR A 43 -2.95 -5.10 12.85
CA THR A 43 -1.58 -5.34 12.39
C THR A 43 -0.93 -4.03 11.96
N LEU A 44 -1.62 -3.25 11.13
CA LEU A 44 -1.13 -1.96 10.64
C LEU A 44 -1.03 -0.96 11.78
N ASN A 45 -2.00 -0.90 12.69
CA ASN A 45 -1.97 -0.02 13.86
C ASN A 45 -0.76 -0.31 14.76
N THR A 46 -0.52 -1.58 15.07
CA THR A 46 0.66 -1.99 15.86
C THR A 46 1.95 -1.57 15.18
N PHE A 47 2.09 -1.85 13.87
CA PHE A 47 3.26 -1.44 13.09
C PHE A 47 3.41 0.09 13.04
N MET A 48 2.32 0.83 12.82
CA MET A 48 2.28 2.29 12.80
C MET A 48 2.78 2.89 14.10
N GLY A 49 2.49 2.28 15.25
CA GLY A 49 3.01 2.72 16.54
C GLY A 49 4.54 2.84 16.52
N PHE A 50 5.22 1.76 16.12
CA PHE A 50 6.69 1.77 15.98
C PHE A 50 7.17 2.71 14.88
N TRP A 51 6.53 2.65 13.71
CA TRP A 51 6.95 3.38 12.52
C TRP A 51 6.81 4.89 12.70
N LYS A 52 5.69 5.38 13.24
CA LYS A 52 5.47 6.82 13.50
C LYS A 52 6.45 7.35 14.54
N THR A 53 6.82 6.55 15.55
CA THR A 53 7.84 6.95 16.54
C THR A 53 9.28 6.77 16.05
N GLN A 54 9.48 6.25 14.82
CA GLN A 54 10.78 5.91 14.26
C GLN A 54 11.65 5.02 15.18
N LYS A 55 10.99 4.20 16.00
CA LYS A 55 11.64 3.28 16.96
C LYS A 55 11.32 1.85 16.52
N ARG A 56 12.33 1.14 16.02
CA ARG A 56 12.16 -0.28 15.69
C ARG A 56 11.94 -1.11 16.97
N PRO A 57 11.12 -2.17 16.90
CA PRO A 57 10.91 -3.03 18.05
C PRO A 57 12.21 -3.72 18.45
N ASP A 58 12.50 -3.72 19.74
CA ASP A 58 13.65 -4.42 20.31
C ASP A 58 13.43 -5.95 20.36
N ARG A 59 14.40 -6.69 20.91
CA ARG A 59 14.33 -8.16 20.95
C ARG A 59 13.14 -8.67 21.77
N ALA A 60 12.80 -8.02 22.88
CA ALA A 60 11.71 -8.44 23.75
C ALA A 60 10.36 -8.10 23.11
N GLU A 61 10.21 -6.88 22.58
CA GLU A 61 9.03 -6.45 21.82
C GLU A 61 8.80 -7.40 20.63
N ARG A 62 9.84 -7.71 19.84
CA ARG A 62 9.72 -8.63 18.69
C ARG A 62 9.24 -10.04 19.06
N ALA A 63 9.51 -10.52 20.27
CA ALA A 63 9.09 -11.85 20.71
C ALA A 63 7.58 -11.94 20.96
N SER A 64 6.89 -10.81 21.19
CA SER A 64 5.44 -10.75 21.38
C SER A 64 4.66 -10.27 20.15
N LEU A 65 5.35 -9.83 19.09
CA LEU A 65 4.71 -9.38 17.86
C LEU A 65 4.23 -10.54 16.98
N SER A 66 3.12 -10.33 16.28
CA SER A 66 2.64 -11.29 15.30
C SER A 66 3.59 -11.40 14.10
N PRO A 67 3.59 -12.54 13.38
CA PRO A 67 4.40 -12.70 12.16
C PRO A 67 4.16 -11.62 11.11
N GLN A 68 2.91 -11.15 10.98
CA GLN A 68 2.54 -10.11 10.02
C GLN A 68 3.15 -8.76 10.38
N VAL A 69 3.15 -8.38 11.66
CA VAL A 69 3.81 -7.14 12.12
C VAL A 69 5.32 -7.24 11.92
N LEU A 70 5.92 -8.40 12.23
CA LEU A 70 7.35 -8.63 12.03
C LEU A 70 7.77 -8.51 10.56
N GLU A 71 6.93 -8.96 9.63
CA GLU A 71 7.18 -8.81 8.19
C GLU A 71 7.12 -7.34 7.76
N LEU A 72 6.16 -6.55 8.27
CA LEU A 72 6.14 -5.11 8.04
C LEU A 72 7.39 -4.43 8.62
N CYS A 73 7.82 -4.82 9.83
CA CYS A 73 9.07 -4.34 10.42
C CYS A 73 10.31 -4.71 9.60
N ARG A 74 10.29 -5.83 8.87
CA ARG A 74 11.35 -6.20 7.93
C ARG A 74 11.36 -5.28 6.71
N LEU A 75 10.18 -4.87 6.25
CA LEU A 75 9.97 -3.95 5.13
C LEU A 75 10.08 -2.47 5.50
N TRP A 76 10.48 -2.13 6.72
CA TRP A 76 10.47 -0.78 7.27
C TRP A 76 10.98 0.32 6.34
N SER A 77 12.13 0.13 5.68
CA SER A 77 12.72 1.13 4.78
C SER A 77 11.99 1.27 3.45
N LYS A 78 11.07 0.37 3.16
CA LYS A 78 10.20 0.36 1.99
C LYS A 78 8.79 0.86 2.34
N VAL A 79 8.50 1.21 3.59
CA VAL A 79 7.20 1.75 3.95
C VAL A 79 7.27 3.27 3.95
N VAL A 80 6.33 3.88 3.23
CA VAL A 80 6.18 5.34 3.11
C VAL A 80 4.76 5.75 3.48
N GLN A 81 4.60 6.99 3.94
CA GLN A 81 3.28 7.57 4.17
C GLN A 81 3.01 8.65 3.13
N LEU A 82 1.89 8.54 2.41
CA LEU A 82 1.43 9.52 1.45
C LEU A 82 0.03 9.98 1.84
N ASN A 83 -0.12 11.27 2.12
CA ASN A 83 -1.39 11.89 2.51
C ASN A 83 -2.12 11.21 3.67
N GLY A 84 -1.38 10.55 4.57
CA GLY A 84 -1.93 9.85 5.74
C GLY A 84 -2.04 8.34 5.58
N LEU A 85 -2.06 7.81 4.36
CA LEU A 85 -2.08 6.38 4.07
C LEU A 85 -0.67 5.79 4.02
N LEU A 86 -0.50 4.58 4.53
CA LEU A 86 0.73 3.81 4.40
C LEU A 86 0.76 2.98 3.12
N TYR A 87 1.91 3.02 2.46
CA TYR A 87 2.22 2.27 1.25
C TYR A 87 3.53 1.51 1.41
N ARG A 88 3.65 0.38 0.71
CA ARG A 88 4.91 -0.28 0.42
C ARG A 88 5.44 0.22 -0.92
N GLN A 89 6.65 0.76 -0.93
CA GLN A 89 7.43 1.04 -2.12
C GLN A 89 8.04 -0.26 -2.65
N ALA A 90 7.75 -0.61 -3.91
CA ALA A 90 8.28 -1.79 -4.58
C ALA A 90 8.82 -1.42 -5.96
N GLN A 91 9.87 -2.13 -6.39
CA GLN A 91 10.41 -1.98 -7.74
C GLN A 91 9.56 -2.79 -8.72
N ARG A 92 9.30 -2.23 -9.91
CA ARG A 92 8.69 -3.00 -11.00
C ARG A 92 9.66 -4.07 -11.51
N PRO A 93 9.18 -5.28 -11.87
CA PRO A 93 10.02 -6.33 -12.45
C PRO A 93 10.72 -5.90 -13.75
N GLU A 94 10.04 -5.14 -14.60
CA GLU A 94 10.60 -4.60 -15.85
C GLU A 94 11.56 -3.40 -15.66
N GLY A 95 11.81 -2.98 -14.42
CA GLY A 95 12.53 -1.74 -14.11
C GLY A 95 11.66 -0.50 -14.27
N GLY A 96 12.23 0.67 -13.96
CA GLY A 96 11.51 1.96 -14.00
C GLY A 96 11.25 2.55 -12.62
N GLU A 97 10.26 3.43 -12.52
CA GLU A 97 9.89 4.08 -11.25
C GLU A 97 9.28 3.07 -10.27
N ASP A 98 9.59 3.26 -8.99
CA ASP A 98 9.00 2.46 -7.92
C ASP A 98 7.48 2.66 -7.87
N ILE A 99 6.76 1.58 -7.58
CA ILE A 99 5.33 1.57 -7.34
C ILE A 99 5.02 1.67 -5.85
N ASN A 100 3.93 2.38 -5.53
CA ASN A 100 3.40 2.48 -4.18
C ASN A 100 2.18 1.56 -4.05
N GLN A 101 2.36 0.45 -3.33
CA GLN A 101 1.30 -0.50 -3.03
C GLN A 101 0.65 -0.15 -1.69
N LEU A 102 -0.64 0.12 -1.67
CA LEU A 102 -1.40 0.39 -0.45
C LEU A 102 -1.24 -0.78 0.52
N LEU A 103 -0.86 -0.48 1.78
CA LEU A 103 -0.89 -1.49 2.83
C LEU A 103 -2.36 -1.82 3.15
N LEU A 104 -2.83 -2.97 2.69
CA LEU A 104 -4.25 -3.29 2.68
C LEU A 104 -4.73 -3.72 4.08
N PRO A 105 -5.77 -3.06 4.64
CA PRO A 105 -6.45 -3.50 5.85
C PRO A 105 -7.06 -4.89 5.68
N GLU A 106 -7.10 -5.68 6.75
CA GLU A 106 -7.66 -7.02 6.78
C GLU A 106 -9.11 -7.10 6.32
N THR A 107 -9.91 -6.10 6.69
CA THR A 107 -11.32 -5.99 6.31
C THR A 107 -11.53 -5.93 4.80
N LEU A 108 -10.58 -5.38 4.04
CA LEU A 108 -10.65 -5.26 2.59
C LEU A 108 -10.06 -6.47 1.84
N LYS A 109 -9.29 -7.34 2.53
CA LYS A 109 -8.68 -8.52 1.90
C LYS A 109 -9.72 -9.44 1.26
N VAL A 110 -10.85 -9.67 1.92
CA VAL A 110 -11.91 -10.55 1.40
C VAL A 110 -12.49 -9.99 0.10
N GLU A 111 -12.69 -8.68 0.02
CA GLU A 111 -13.20 -8.01 -1.18
C GLU A 111 -12.19 -8.12 -2.32
N VAL A 112 -10.91 -7.84 -2.07
CA VAL A 112 -9.84 -8.01 -3.05
C VAL A 112 -9.73 -9.46 -3.53
N MET A 113 -9.80 -10.44 -2.63
CA MET A 113 -9.72 -11.86 -2.99
C MET A 113 -10.94 -12.31 -3.80
N LYS A 114 -12.14 -11.79 -3.52
CA LYS A 114 -13.34 -12.05 -4.33
C LYS A 114 -13.20 -11.48 -5.73
N GLN A 115 -12.75 -10.23 -5.83
CA GLN A 115 -12.45 -9.61 -7.12
C GLN A 115 -11.45 -10.49 -7.89
N LEU A 116 -10.33 -10.86 -7.28
CA LEU A 116 -9.39 -11.80 -7.88
C LEU A 116 -10.11 -13.07 -8.36
N HIS A 117 -10.80 -13.82 -7.51
CA HIS A 117 -11.45 -15.09 -7.89
C HIS A 117 -12.50 -14.96 -9.00
N GLU A 118 -13.38 -13.94 -8.94
CA GLU A 118 -14.42 -13.71 -9.95
C GLU A 118 -13.81 -13.40 -11.33
N TYR A 119 -12.67 -12.71 -11.37
CA TYR A 119 -12.01 -12.36 -12.62
C TYR A 119 -11.18 -13.50 -13.24
N HIS A 120 -10.83 -14.57 -12.50
CA HIS A 120 -10.16 -15.73 -13.09
C HIS A 120 -11.08 -16.57 -14.01
N GLY A 121 -12.40 -16.27 -14.08
CA GLY A 121 -13.38 -16.99 -14.89
C GLY A 121 -13.67 -16.43 -16.29
N HIS A 122 -13.20 -15.23 -16.63
CA HIS A 122 -13.49 -14.55 -17.90
C HIS A 122 -12.20 -13.98 -18.52
N GLN A 123 -12.01 -14.11 -19.84
CA GLN A 123 -10.77 -13.84 -20.62
C GLN A 123 -10.20 -12.38 -20.57
N GLY A 124 -10.55 -11.55 -19.58
CA GLY A 124 -9.91 -10.27 -19.25
C GLY A 124 -8.99 -10.30 -18.00
N VAL A 125 -8.64 -11.51 -17.55
CA VAL A 125 -8.01 -11.89 -16.26
C VAL A 125 -6.76 -11.09 -15.85
N GLU A 126 -5.86 -10.81 -16.80
CA GLU A 126 -4.50 -10.37 -16.49
C GLU A 126 -4.49 -8.93 -15.95
N ARG A 127 -5.28 -8.04 -16.57
CA ARG A 127 -5.22 -6.60 -16.27
C ARG A 127 -5.69 -6.26 -14.85
N THR A 128 -6.72 -6.93 -14.32
CA THR A 128 -7.23 -6.64 -12.97
C THR A 128 -6.38 -7.28 -11.89
N THR A 129 -5.86 -8.49 -12.14
CA THR A 129 -4.99 -9.20 -11.20
C THR A 129 -3.64 -8.50 -11.06
N GLU A 130 -3.04 -8.09 -12.18
CA GLU A 130 -1.82 -7.29 -12.20
C GLU A 130 -2.05 -5.94 -11.52
N LEU A 131 -3.17 -5.27 -11.81
CA LEU A 131 -3.49 -3.98 -11.20
C LEU A 131 -3.64 -4.09 -9.67
N ILE A 132 -4.32 -5.10 -9.15
CA ILE A 132 -4.41 -5.34 -7.70
C ILE A 132 -3.01 -5.59 -7.12
N ARG A 133 -2.16 -6.38 -7.78
CA ARG A 133 -0.78 -6.63 -7.34
C ARG A 133 0.09 -5.39 -7.42
N GLU A 134 -0.11 -4.50 -8.39
CA GLU A 134 0.62 -3.23 -8.49
C GLU A 134 0.17 -2.22 -7.44
N GLN A 135 -1.08 -2.31 -6.99
CA GLN A 135 -1.69 -1.28 -6.14
C GLN A 135 -1.85 -1.67 -4.68
N CYS A 136 -1.81 -2.96 -4.33
CA CYS A 136 -2.05 -3.44 -2.98
C CYS A 136 -0.93 -4.35 -2.49
N TYR A 137 -0.67 -4.31 -1.19
CA TYR A 137 0.21 -5.24 -0.50
C TYR A 137 -0.34 -5.56 0.88
N TRP A 138 -0.30 -6.83 1.27
CA TRP A 138 -0.45 -7.23 2.66
C TRP A 138 0.57 -8.32 3.02
N PRO A 139 1.01 -8.41 4.28
CA PRO A 139 1.92 -9.46 4.73
C PRO A 139 1.35 -10.85 4.42
N LEU A 140 2.22 -11.76 3.97
CA LEU A 140 1.88 -13.13 3.59
C LEU A 140 0.97 -13.26 2.35
N MET A 141 0.76 -12.17 1.59
CA MET A 141 0.29 -12.29 0.22
C MET A 141 1.33 -13.09 -0.57
N LEU A 142 0.91 -14.21 -1.18
CA LEU A 142 1.76 -14.96 -2.11
C LEU A 142 2.04 -14.06 -3.32
N SER A 143 3.29 -13.61 -3.43
CA SER A 143 3.83 -12.95 -4.61
C SER A 143 4.18 -13.98 -5.68
#